data_AF-A0A850YUA5-F1
#
_entry.id   AF-A0A850YUA5-F1
#
_cell.length_a   1.000
_cell.length_b   1.000
_cell.length_c   1.000
_cell.angle_alpha   90.00
_cell.angle_beta   90.00
_cell.angle_gamma   90.00
#
_symmetry.space_group_name_H-M   'P 1'
#
loop_
_entity.id
_entity.type
_entity.pdbx_description
1 polymer ?
#
loop_
_entity_poly.entity_id
_entity_poly.type
_entity_poly.pdbx_seq_one_letter_code
_entity_poly.pdbx_strand_id
1 'polypeptide(L)'
;FSREWAAAHFSFHRPHSELAYALQAGQGGTGAILAAVQAHIITYLLFTRETESTHLERLCQVGRWEQGQALATALAEILWAAGGAGGAVVCLFTAPVTTTPRGGHRASSFTERILLFEFSEKAAAQGFISDHINCFKGKGSHGVILFLYSLLFSRTLER
;
A
#
# COMPACT_ATOMS: atom_id res chain seq x y z
N PHE A 1 5.07 9.05 14.39
CA PHE A 1 5.60 9.25 13.03
C PHE A 1 5.93 10.73 12.81
N SER A 2 7.02 11.03 12.09
CA SER A 2 7.35 12.43 11.70
C SER A 2 6.37 12.96 10.64
N ARG A 3 6.48 14.25 10.30
CA ARG A 3 5.63 14.88 9.27
C ARG A 3 5.85 14.24 7.89
N GLU A 4 7.09 13.87 7.58
CA GLU A 4 7.47 13.20 6.33
C GLU A 4 6.83 11.82 6.24
N TRP A 5 6.85 11.05 7.34
CA TRP A 5 6.17 9.76 7.43
C TRP A 5 4.66 9.90 7.30
N ALA A 6 4.06 10.90 7.95
CA ALA A 6 2.62 11.15 7.85
C ALA A 6 2.18 11.50 6.43
N ALA A 7 3.01 12.22 5.68
CA ALA A 7 2.74 12.56 4.28
C ALA A 7 3.03 11.41 3.29
N ALA A 8 3.75 10.36 3.72
CA ALA A 8 4.22 9.29 2.84
C ALA A 8 3.09 8.36 2.38
N HIS A 9 3.06 8.12 1.08
CA HIS A 9 2.11 7.26 0.37
C HIS A 9 2.80 6.69 -0.88
N PHE A 10 2.20 5.67 -1.50
CA PHE A 10 2.74 5.02 -2.69
C PHE A 10 2.33 5.77 -3.96
N SER A 11 2.94 6.94 -4.23
CA SER A 11 2.69 7.68 -5.47
C SER A 11 3.54 7.18 -6.61
N PHE A 12 2.94 6.98 -7.78
CA PHE A 12 3.66 6.68 -9.02
C PHE A 12 4.02 7.95 -9.79
N HIS A 13 5.00 7.82 -10.69
CA HIS A 13 5.20 8.79 -11.77
C HIS A 13 4.02 8.81 -12.75
N ARG A 14 4.05 9.76 -13.69
CA ARG A 14 2.99 9.93 -14.70
C ARG A 14 2.77 8.62 -15.48
N PRO A 15 1.51 8.18 -15.65
CA PRO A 15 1.19 7.01 -16.49
C PRO A 15 1.70 7.19 -17.93
N HIS A 16 2.05 6.09 -18.59
CA HIS A 16 2.59 6.08 -19.96
C HIS A 16 3.80 7.00 -20.15
N SER A 17 4.76 6.91 -19.23
CA SER A 17 6.04 7.62 -19.27
C SER A 17 7.17 6.64 -18.97
N GLU A 18 8.42 7.02 -19.23
CA GLU A 18 9.59 6.17 -19.01
C GLU A 18 9.70 5.60 -17.59
N LEU A 19 9.12 6.30 -16.61
CA LEU A 19 9.11 5.89 -15.21
C LEU A 19 7.71 5.49 -14.72
N ALA A 20 6.75 5.19 -15.59
CA ALA A 20 5.37 4.90 -15.20
C ALA A 20 5.23 3.72 -14.22
N TYR A 21 6.16 2.78 -14.24
CA TYR A 21 6.23 1.66 -13.29
C TYR A 21 6.82 2.04 -11.92
N ALA A 22 7.44 3.21 -11.79
CA ALA A 22 8.21 3.60 -10.63
C ALA A 22 7.39 4.42 -9.62
N LEU A 23 7.62 4.12 -8.34
CA LEU A 23 7.19 4.92 -7.20
C LEU A 23 8.10 6.14 -7.04
N GLN A 24 7.50 7.28 -6.73
CA GLN A 24 8.22 8.50 -6.40
C GLN A 24 8.77 8.38 -4.97
N ALA A 25 10.09 8.32 -4.84
CA ALA A 25 10.74 8.37 -3.54
C ALA A 25 10.70 9.81 -2.98
N GLY A 26 9.99 10.00 -1.88
CA GLY A 26 10.07 11.25 -1.11
C GLY A 26 11.41 11.39 -0.38
N GLN A 27 11.77 12.61 -0.03
CA GLN A 27 12.89 12.88 0.88
C GLN A 27 12.49 12.42 2.30
N GLY A 28 13.10 11.37 2.84
CA GLY A 28 12.82 10.90 4.20
C GLY A 28 13.08 9.42 4.45
N GLY A 29 12.75 8.96 5.67
CA GLY A 29 13.05 7.62 6.15
C GLY A 29 12.19 6.48 5.60
N THR A 30 11.24 6.75 4.69
CA THR A 30 10.34 5.73 4.11
C THR A 30 10.88 5.10 2.82
N GLY A 31 12.03 5.58 2.32
CA GLY A 31 12.62 5.12 1.04
C GLY A 31 12.87 3.62 0.98
N ALA A 32 13.29 3.00 2.09
CA ALA A 32 13.50 1.56 2.15
C ALA A 32 12.20 0.76 1.93
N ILE A 33 11.08 1.22 2.50
CA ILE A 33 9.77 0.58 2.32
C ILE A 33 9.31 0.74 0.87
N LEU A 34 9.45 1.94 0.30
CA LEU A 34 9.12 2.21 -1.10
C LEU A 34 9.95 1.34 -2.05
N ALA A 35 11.26 1.19 -1.80
CA ALA A 35 12.15 0.36 -2.61
C ALA A 35 11.78 -1.13 -2.54
N ALA A 36 11.43 -1.64 -1.35
CA ALA A 36 10.97 -3.02 -1.19
C ALA A 36 9.67 -3.27 -1.99
N VAL A 37 8.68 -2.38 -1.87
CA VAL A 37 7.44 -2.48 -2.65
C VAL A 37 7.69 -2.32 -4.16
N GLN A 38 8.60 -1.43 -4.54
CA GLN A 38 9.00 -1.21 -5.94
C GLN A 38 9.53 -2.49 -6.59
N ALA A 39 10.32 -3.29 -5.87
CA ALA A 39 10.83 -4.56 -6.38
C ALA A 39 9.68 -5.52 -6.73
N HIS A 40 8.67 -5.65 -5.86
CA HIS A 40 7.49 -6.46 -6.13
C HIS A 40 6.65 -5.93 -7.30
N ILE A 41 6.51 -4.62 -7.44
CA ILE A 41 5.83 -3.99 -8.58
C ILE A 41 6.52 -4.37 -9.90
N ILE A 42 7.85 -4.24 -9.96
CA ILE A 42 8.62 -4.58 -11.17
C ILE A 42 8.48 -6.07 -11.48
N THR A 43 8.60 -6.94 -10.47
CA THR A 43 8.43 -8.38 -10.63
C THR A 43 7.07 -8.72 -11.23
N TYR A 44 5.99 -8.16 -10.68
CA TYR A 44 4.63 -8.39 -11.18
C TYR A 44 4.49 -7.94 -12.65
N LEU A 45 4.96 -6.74 -12.98
CA LEU A 45 4.85 -6.17 -14.33
C LEU A 45 5.69 -6.93 -15.37
N LEU A 46 6.84 -7.47 -14.99
CA LEU A 46 7.74 -8.17 -15.92
C LEU A 46 7.39 -9.65 -16.09
N PHE A 47 6.96 -10.34 -15.02
CA PHE A 47 6.94 -11.80 -15.00
C PHE A 47 5.58 -12.43 -14.70
N THR A 48 4.70 -11.75 -13.96
CA THR A 48 3.43 -12.35 -13.52
C THR A 48 2.27 -12.01 -14.45
N ARG A 49 2.31 -10.84 -15.08
CA ARG A 49 1.26 -10.38 -15.99
C ARG A 49 1.43 -11.01 -17.38
N GLU A 50 0.42 -11.74 -17.85
CA GLU A 50 0.37 -12.27 -19.23
C GLU A 50 0.13 -11.14 -20.24
N THR A 51 1.09 -10.91 -21.15
CA THR A 51 0.97 -9.94 -22.26
C THR A 51 1.88 -10.31 -23.44
N GLU A 52 1.48 -9.93 -24.66
CA GLU A 52 2.14 -10.20 -25.95
C GLU A 52 3.42 -9.38 -26.26
N SER A 53 3.84 -8.41 -25.42
CA SER A 53 4.94 -7.46 -25.75
C SER A 53 6.31 -7.80 -25.12
N THR A 54 7.42 -7.24 -25.62
CA THR A 54 8.79 -7.44 -25.09
C THR A 54 8.96 -6.87 -23.66
N HIS A 55 9.78 -7.50 -22.82
CA HIS A 55 9.71 -7.32 -21.35
C HIS A 55 9.98 -5.88 -20.84
N LEU A 56 10.92 -5.11 -21.40
CA LEU A 56 11.30 -3.80 -20.85
C LEU A 56 10.38 -2.65 -21.30
N GLU A 57 9.87 -2.69 -22.54
CA GLU A 57 8.94 -1.68 -23.06
C GLU A 57 7.62 -1.67 -22.25
N ARG A 58 7.25 -2.82 -21.64
CA ARG A 58 6.10 -2.94 -20.72
C ARG A 58 6.15 -1.93 -19.58
N LEU A 59 7.34 -1.65 -19.05
CA LEU A 59 7.50 -0.78 -17.89
C LEU A 59 7.18 0.69 -18.21
N CYS A 60 7.40 1.12 -19.45
CA CYS A 60 7.15 2.49 -19.90
C CYS A 60 5.68 2.72 -20.30
N GLN A 61 4.94 1.66 -20.62
CA GLN A 61 3.55 1.72 -21.09
C GLN A 61 2.51 1.50 -19.99
N VAL A 62 2.92 1.52 -18.71
CA VAL A 62 2.01 1.27 -17.58
C VAL A 62 1.01 2.43 -17.46
N GLY A 63 -0.27 2.12 -17.63
CA GLY A 63 -1.37 3.05 -17.42
C GLY A 63 -1.76 3.20 -15.95
N ARG A 64 -2.73 4.08 -15.69
CA ARG A 64 -3.17 4.40 -14.32
C ARG A 64 -3.79 3.18 -13.62
N TRP A 65 -4.53 2.37 -14.38
CA TRP A 65 -5.16 1.16 -13.89
C TRP A 65 -4.10 0.12 -13.53
N GLU A 66 -3.15 -0.11 -14.42
CA GLU A 66 -2.05 -1.06 -14.24
C GLU A 66 -1.14 -0.67 -13.07
N GLN A 67 -0.88 0.61 -12.84
CA GLN A 67 -0.18 1.09 -11.63
C GLN A 67 -0.93 0.70 -10.36
N GLY A 68 -2.26 0.88 -10.34
CA GLY A 68 -3.10 0.49 -9.21
C GLY A 68 -3.07 -1.01 -8.95
N GLN A 69 -3.25 -1.80 -10.01
CA GLN A 69 -3.22 -3.26 -9.94
C GLN A 69 -1.86 -3.78 -9.49
N ALA A 70 -0.76 -3.27 -10.06
CA ALA A 70 0.59 -3.69 -9.70
C ALA A 70 0.91 -3.37 -8.24
N LEU A 71 0.48 -2.20 -7.75
CA LEU A 71 0.62 -1.87 -6.34
C LEU A 71 -0.24 -2.80 -5.47
N ALA A 72 -1.51 -3.02 -5.81
CA ALA A 72 -2.39 -3.88 -5.02
C ALA A 72 -1.84 -5.31 -4.91
N THR A 73 -1.38 -5.88 -6.02
CA THR A 73 -0.73 -7.19 -6.05
C THR A 73 0.56 -7.21 -5.22
N ALA A 74 1.43 -6.21 -5.38
CA ALA A 74 2.67 -6.11 -4.60
C ALA A 74 2.41 -6.02 -3.08
N LEU A 75 1.47 -5.18 -2.65
CA LEU A 75 1.13 -5.05 -1.23
C LEU A 75 0.53 -6.35 -0.69
N ALA A 76 -0.39 -6.98 -1.43
CA ALA A 76 -1.00 -8.25 -1.04
C ALA A 76 0.05 -9.37 -0.90
N GLU A 77 1.01 -9.45 -1.83
CA GLU A 77 2.10 -10.41 -1.78
C GLU A 77 2.98 -10.26 -0.55
N ILE A 78 3.39 -9.02 -0.26
CA ILE A 78 4.26 -8.74 0.87
C ILE A 78 3.53 -9.04 2.18
N LEU A 79 2.25 -8.65 2.31
CA LEU A 79 1.46 -8.94 3.51
C LEU A 79 1.22 -10.44 3.71
N TRP A 80 0.90 -11.15 2.62
CA TRP A 80 0.72 -12.60 2.66
C TRP A 80 2.00 -13.34 3.07
N ALA A 81 3.14 -12.91 2.52
CA ALA A 81 4.44 -13.44 2.91
C ALA A 81 4.77 -13.12 4.37
N ALA A 82 4.43 -11.92 4.86
CA ALA A 82 4.64 -11.53 6.25
C ALA A 82 3.84 -12.40 7.22
N GLY A 83 2.61 -12.80 6.85
CA GLY A 83 1.78 -13.73 7.62
C GLY A 83 2.06 -15.22 7.39
N GLY A 84 3.27 -15.56 6.93
CA GLY A 84 3.70 -16.96 6.76
C GLY A 84 2.88 -17.74 5.73
N ALA A 85 2.29 -17.04 4.75
CA ALA A 85 1.38 -17.58 3.75
C ALA A 85 0.09 -18.23 4.31
N GLY A 86 -0.26 -17.97 5.57
CA GLY A 86 -1.49 -18.46 6.22
C GLY A 86 -2.57 -17.40 6.39
N GLY A 87 -2.23 -16.12 6.26
CA GLY A 87 -3.18 -15.01 6.35
C GLY A 87 -2.52 -13.64 6.10
N ALA A 88 -3.35 -12.62 5.99
CA ALA A 88 -2.91 -11.23 5.88
C ALA A 88 -3.88 -10.30 6.63
N VAL A 89 -3.33 -9.22 7.19
CA VAL A 89 -4.09 -8.14 7.81
C VAL A 89 -3.90 -6.86 7.00
N VAL A 90 -5.00 -6.21 6.64
CA VAL A 90 -5.00 -4.91 5.95
C VAL A 90 -5.55 -3.85 6.90
N CYS A 91 -4.79 -2.78 7.07
CA CYS A 91 -5.16 -1.64 7.90
C CYS A 91 -5.67 -0.48 7.03
N LEU A 92 -6.86 0.04 7.32
CA LEU A 92 -7.39 1.26 6.69
C LEU A 92 -7.68 2.34 7.73
N PHE A 93 -7.66 3.60 7.30
CA PHE A 93 -8.03 4.73 8.16
C PHE A 93 -9.52 5.03 8.04
N THR A 94 -10.19 5.26 9.17
CA THR A 94 -11.56 5.78 9.17
C THR A 94 -11.56 7.29 8.99
N ALA A 95 -12.36 7.78 8.03
CA ALA A 95 -12.62 9.21 7.92
C ALA A 95 -13.16 9.74 9.26
N PRO A 96 -12.85 11.00 9.64
CA PRO A 96 -13.35 11.54 10.90
C PRO A 96 -14.87 11.50 10.89
N VAL A 97 -15.44 10.72 11.82
CA VAL A 97 -16.83 10.92 12.18
C VAL A 97 -16.93 12.37 12.67
N THR A 98 -17.76 13.19 12.05
CA THR A 98 -18.07 14.56 12.50
C THR A 98 -18.91 14.53 13.78
N THR A 99 -18.54 13.71 14.75
CA THR A 99 -19.05 13.82 16.11
C THR A 99 -18.16 14.84 16.81
N THR A 100 -18.72 16.04 16.96
CA THR A 100 -18.18 17.10 17.81
C THR A 100 -17.82 16.52 19.18
N PRO A 101 -16.56 16.61 19.66
CA PRO A 101 -16.21 16.11 20.97
C PRO A 101 -16.89 17.00 22.02
N ARG A 102 -17.86 16.44 22.76
CA ARG A 102 -18.34 17.04 24.00
C ARG A 102 -17.25 16.84 25.06
N GLY A 103 -16.31 17.78 25.12
CA GLY A 103 -15.34 17.89 26.22
C GLY A 103 -13.91 17.55 25.84
N GLY A 104 -13.08 18.60 25.73
CA GLY A 104 -11.76 18.76 26.36
C GLY A 104 -10.63 17.72 26.24
N HIS A 105 -10.81 16.55 25.63
CA HIS A 105 -9.74 15.57 25.51
C HIS A 105 -8.95 15.76 24.21
N ARG A 106 -7.71 16.23 24.40
CA ARG A 106 -6.74 16.59 23.37
C ARG A 106 -6.01 15.34 22.88
N ALA A 107 -5.83 15.26 21.56
CA ALA A 107 -5.11 14.25 20.77
C ALA A 107 -5.85 12.91 20.57
N SER A 108 -6.70 12.82 19.53
CA SER A 108 -7.05 11.53 18.96
C SER A 108 -5.79 10.92 18.34
N SER A 109 -5.25 9.88 18.96
CA SER A 109 -4.03 9.24 18.48
C SER A 109 -4.30 8.61 17.10
N PHE A 110 -3.34 8.72 16.17
CA PHE A 110 -3.45 8.19 14.81
C PHE A 110 -3.88 6.70 14.78
N THR A 111 -3.54 5.97 15.84
CA THR A 111 -3.83 4.55 16.07
C THR A 111 -5.29 4.25 16.44
N GLU A 112 -6.01 5.17 17.09
CA GLU A 112 -7.42 4.97 17.50
C GLU A 112 -8.41 4.89 16.34
N ARG A 113 -7.96 5.19 15.12
CA ARG A 113 -8.81 5.31 13.91
C ARG A 113 -8.49 4.29 12.83
N ILE A 114 -7.62 3.31 13.13
CA ILE A 114 -7.23 2.26 12.21
C ILE A 114 -8.21 1.08 12.35
N LEU A 115 -8.81 0.67 11.24
CA LEU A 115 -9.58 -0.57 11.15
C LEU A 115 -8.67 -1.68 10.61
N LEU A 116 -8.77 -2.85 11.23
CA LEU A 116 -8.05 -4.05 10.84
C LEU A 116 -9.01 -5.00 10.13
N PHE A 117 -8.59 -5.50 8.97
CA PHE A 117 -9.31 -6.49 8.20
C PHE A 117 -8.43 -7.71 8.03
N GLU A 118 -8.86 -8.84 8.59
CA GLU A 118 -8.14 -10.11 8.49
C GLU A 118 -8.64 -10.92 7.31
N PHE A 119 -7.71 -11.56 6.59
CA PHE A 119 -8.00 -12.39 5.44
C PHE A 119 -7.26 -13.72 5.55
N SER A 120 -7.98 -14.81 5.30
CA SER A 120 -7.45 -16.18 5.21
C SER A 120 -7.17 -16.62 3.78
N GLU A 121 -7.40 -15.75 2.78
CA GLU A 121 -7.15 -16.02 1.37
C GLU A 121 -6.44 -14.84 0.70
N LYS A 122 -5.33 -15.12 -0.01
CA LYS A 122 -4.53 -14.10 -0.70
C LYS A 122 -5.36 -13.33 -1.73
N ALA A 123 -6.20 -14.03 -2.49
CA ALA A 123 -7.03 -13.42 -3.53
C ALA A 123 -8.04 -12.42 -2.95
N ALA A 124 -8.68 -12.77 -1.82
CA ALA A 124 -9.59 -11.87 -1.11
C ALA A 124 -8.87 -10.62 -0.58
N ALA A 125 -7.69 -10.81 0.03
CA ALA A 125 -6.86 -9.68 0.49
C ALA A 125 -6.44 -8.76 -0.67
N GLN A 126 -6.03 -9.33 -1.80
CA GLN A 126 -5.66 -8.56 -2.99
C GLN A 126 -6.84 -7.79 -3.57
N GLY A 127 -8.01 -8.42 -3.68
CA GLY A 127 -9.24 -7.76 -4.13
C GLY A 127 -9.59 -6.58 -3.24
N PHE A 128 -9.57 -6.79 -1.92
CA PHE A 128 -9.84 -5.73 -0.95
C PHE A 128 -8.85 -4.56 -1.05
N ILE A 129 -7.55 -4.83 -1.18
CA ILE A 129 -6.53 -3.78 -1.38
C ILE A 129 -6.76 -3.04 -2.70
N SER A 130 -7.14 -3.75 -3.77
CA SER A 130 -7.44 -3.15 -5.07
C SER A 130 -8.61 -2.16 -4.97
N ASP A 131 -9.69 -2.56 -4.30
CA ASP A 131 -10.87 -1.70 -4.09
C ASP A 131 -10.54 -0.46 -3.26
N HIS A 132 -9.59 -0.58 -2.32
CA HIS A 132 -9.19 0.48 -1.41
C HIS A 132 -7.82 1.09 -1.75
N ILE A 133 -7.34 0.96 -2.99
CA ILE A 133 -5.97 1.32 -3.37
C ILE A 133 -5.64 2.80 -3.12
N ASN A 134 -6.65 3.66 -3.17
CA ASN A 134 -6.50 5.10 -2.88
C ASN A 134 -6.15 5.39 -1.42
N CYS A 135 -6.43 4.48 -0.48
CA CYS A 135 -5.95 4.59 0.90
C CYS A 135 -4.43 4.42 1.00
N PHE A 136 -3.79 3.79 0.01
CA PHE A 136 -2.35 3.58 -0.03
C PHE A 136 -1.62 4.56 -0.96
N LYS A 137 -2.24 4.94 -2.08
CA LYS A 137 -1.67 5.84 -3.10
C LYS A 137 -2.12 7.30 -2.98
N GLY A 138 -3.15 7.60 -2.19
CA GLY A 138 -3.71 8.95 -2.10
C GLY A 138 -2.81 9.93 -1.36
N LYS A 139 -2.74 11.17 -1.84
CA LYS A 139 -2.06 12.25 -1.10
C LYS A 139 -2.75 12.47 0.24
N GLY A 140 -1.98 12.41 1.33
CA GLY A 140 -2.51 12.57 2.69
C GLY A 140 -3.20 11.32 3.25
N SER A 141 -3.10 10.17 2.56
CA SER A 141 -3.71 8.92 3.02
C SER A 141 -2.93 8.22 4.13
N HIS A 142 -1.68 8.64 4.39
CA HIS A 142 -0.74 7.97 5.30
C HIS A 142 -0.46 6.52 4.87
N GLY A 143 -0.49 6.25 3.56
CA GLY A 143 -0.48 4.89 2.99
C GLY A 143 0.72 4.04 3.42
N VAL A 144 1.91 4.63 3.57
CA VAL A 144 3.09 3.88 4.03
C VAL A 144 2.96 3.47 5.49
N ILE A 145 2.37 4.32 6.33
CA ILE A 145 2.11 3.98 7.75
C ILE A 145 1.04 2.89 7.84
N LEU A 146 -0.06 3.01 7.09
CA LEU A 146 -1.11 1.99 7.05
C LEU A 146 -0.55 0.64 6.60
N PHE A 147 0.32 0.64 5.60
CA PHE A 147 0.99 -0.57 5.15
C PHE A 147 1.94 -1.15 6.21
N LEU A 148 2.67 -0.31 6.94
CA LEU A 148 3.54 -0.78 8.03
C LEU A 148 2.74 -1.44 9.16
N TYR A 149 1.61 -0.88 9.56
CA TYR A 149 0.73 -1.52 10.53
C TYR A 149 0.17 -2.84 10.00
N SER A 150 -0.27 -2.86 8.73
CA SER A 150 -0.72 -4.08 8.05
C SER A 150 0.35 -5.18 8.12
N LEU A 151 1.62 -4.85 7.90
CA LEU A 151 2.74 -5.79 8.01
C LEU A 151 2.94 -6.31 9.42
N LEU A 152 2.93 -5.42 10.41
CA LEU A 152 3.11 -5.79 11.82
C LEU A 152 2.02 -6.75 12.30
N PHE A 153 0.76 -6.47 11.94
CA PHE A 153 -0.36 -7.32 12.31
C PHE A 153 -0.44 -8.60 11.48
N SER A 154 0.00 -8.59 10.22
CA SER A 154 0.06 -9.81 9.40
C SER A 154 1.06 -10.83 9.95
N ARG A 155 2.22 -10.37 10.44
CA ARG A 155 3.27 -11.25 10.98
C ARG A 155 2.93 -11.83 12.35
N THR A 156 2.10 -11.12 13.12
CA THR A 156 1.75 -11.34 14.54
C THR A 156 2.91 -11.42 15.53
N LEU A 157 2.81 -10.60 16.58
CA LEU A 157 3.33 -10.89 17.92
C LEU A 157 2.20 -11.64 18.63
N GLU A 158 2.25 -12.98 18.58
CA GLU A 158 1.37 -13.95 19.26
C GLU A 158 -0.09 -14.10 18.76
N ARG A 159 -0.49 -15.37 18.63
CA ARG A 159 -1.87 -15.85 18.46
C ARG A 159 -2.09 -16.98 19.46
#